data_AF-A0A2R7L5W1-F1
#
_entry.id   AF-A0A2R7L5W1-F1
#
_cell.length_a   1.000
_cell.length_b   1.000
_cell.length_c   1.000
_cell.angle_alpha   90.00
_cell.angle_beta   90.00
_cell.angle_gamma   90.00
#
_symmetry.space_group_name_H-M   'P 1'
#
loop_
_entity.id
_entity.type
_entity.pdbx_description
1 polymer ?
#
loop_
_entity_poly.entity_id
_entity_poly.type
_entity_poly.pdbx_seq_one_letter_code
_entity_poly.pdbx_strand_id
1 'polypeptide(L)'
;MTRPAYPNDPAIDEAAAPAQALSARALVRAVRWRSGLSQAEFARAFHIDVDRITALEQGEVRPDAALTAYLRVIDHAPGVVREALDRAGL
;
A
#
# COMPACT_ATOMS: atom_id res chain seq x y z
N MET A 1 17.75 -30.98 18.70
CA MET A 1 18.24 -29.74 18.06
C MET A 1 17.10 -28.75 18.07
N THR A 2 17.06 -27.89 19.09
CA THR A 2 15.99 -26.92 19.35
C THR A 2 16.20 -25.72 18.43
N ARG A 3 15.23 -25.45 17.55
CA ARG A 3 15.26 -24.28 16.64
C ARG A 3 15.17 -23.01 17.50
N PRO A 4 16.06 -22.00 17.34
CA PRO A 4 15.96 -20.78 18.11
C PRO A 4 14.69 -20.04 17.65
N ALA A 5 13.86 -19.66 18.61
CA ALA A 5 12.77 -18.71 18.38
C ALA A 5 13.40 -17.35 18.07
N TYR A 6 13.16 -16.81 16.88
CA TYR A 6 13.50 -15.42 16.56
C TYR A 6 12.58 -14.53 17.40
N PRO A 7 13.08 -13.71 18.34
CA PRO A 7 12.24 -12.89 19.21
C PRO A 7 11.83 -11.55 18.56
N ASN A 8 11.94 -11.41 17.25
CA ASN A 8 11.51 -10.22 16.51
C ASN A 8 11.00 -10.65 15.13
N ASP A 9 9.75 -11.13 15.07
CA ASP A 9 9.01 -11.15 13.82
C ASP A 9 8.23 -9.82 13.72
N PRO A 10 8.70 -8.84 12.92
CA PRO A 10 8.01 -7.57 12.75
C PRO A 10 6.66 -7.68 12.03
N ALA A 11 6.25 -8.88 11.58
CA ALA A 11 4.98 -9.07 10.88
C ALA A 11 3.73 -9.04 11.78
N ILE A 12 3.91 -9.00 13.11
CA ILE A 12 2.79 -8.93 14.05
C ILE A 12 2.95 -7.69 14.93
N ASP A 13 2.50 -6.57 14.39
CA ASP A 13 2.09 -5.44 15.22
C ASP A 13 0.85 -5.84 16.02
N GLU A 14 1.00 -6.00 17.34
CA GLU A 14 -0.01 -6.45 18.31
C GLU A 14 -1.22 -5.49 18.38
N ALA A 15 -1.10 -4.27 17.84
CA ALA A 15 -2.16 -3.25 17.88
C ALA A 15 -3.31 -3.48 16.88
N ALA A 16 -3.16 -4.36 15.88
CA ALA A 16 -4.23 -4.64 14.93
C ALA A 16 -4.26 -6.11 14.50
N ALA A 17 -5.44 -6.72 14.54
CA ALA A 17 -5.61 -8.14 14.23
C ALA A 17 -4.97 -8.51 12.87
N PRO A 18 -4.24 -9.65 12.76
CA PRO A 18 -3.56 -10.09 11.54
C PRO A 18 -4.43 -10.09 10.28
N ALA A 19 -5.73 -10.40 10.44
CA ALA A 19 -6.72 -10.34 9.36
C ALA A 19 -6.85 -8.94 8.73
N GLN A 20 -6.74 -7.88 9.53
CA GLN A 20 -6.81 -6.51 9.06
C GLN A 20 -5.54 -6.11 8.29
N ALA A 21 -4.36 -6.61 8.68
CA ALA A 21 -3.09 -6.33 7.99
C ALA A 21 -3.14 -6.93 6.58
N LEU A 22 -3.62 -8.18 6.50
CA LEU A 22 -3.82 -8.86 5.24
C LEU A 22 -4.80 -8.08 4.36
N SER A 23 -5.87 -7.52 4.93
CA SER A 23 -6.83 -6.69 4.18
C SER A 23 -6.20 -5.39 3.62
N ALA A 24 -5.33 -4.75 4.39
CA ALA A 24 -4.65 -3.52 3.99
C ALA A 24 -3.63 -3.77 2.87
N ARG A 25 -2.79 -4.79 3.03
CA ARG A 25 -1.87 -5.25 1.98
C ARG A 25 -2.62 -5.70 0.72
N ALA A 26 -3.71 -6.43 0.88
CA ALA A 26 -4.55 -6.87 -0.23
C ALA A 26 -5.16 -5.69 -0.99
N LEU A 27 -5.59 -4.64 -0.29
CA LEU A 27 -6.08 -3.42 -0.92
C LEU A 27 -5.00 -2.80 -1.81
N VAL A 28 -3.81 -2.52 -1.29
CA VAL A 28 -2.73 -1.86 -2.07
C VAL A 28 -2.39 -2.66 -3.34
N ARG A 29 -2.18 -3.98 -3.18
CA ARG A 29 -1.87 -4.87 -4.31
C ARG A 29 -2.99 -4.88 -5.34
N ALA A 30 -4.24 -4.96 -4.89
CA ALA A 30 -5.39 -5.04 -5.78
C ALA A 30 -5.58 -3.75 -6.60
N VAL A 31 -5.44 -2.59 -5.97
CA VAL A 31 -5.52 -1.28 -6.64
C VAL A 31 -4.41 -1.16 -7.69
N ARG A 32 -3.17 -1.50 -7.34
CA ARG A 32 -2.04 -1.46 -8.28
C ARG A 32 -2.23 -2.41 -9.45
N TRP A 33 -2.66 -3.65 -9.20
CA TRP A 33 -2.85 -4.62 -10.27
C TRP A 33 -3.94 -4.18 -11.25
N ARG A 34 -5.05 -3.63 -10.75
CA ARG A 34 -6.12 -3.08 -11.61
C ARG A 34 -5.68 -1.87 -12.42
N SER A 35 -4.70 -1.10 -11.94
CA SER A 35 -4.15 0.01 -12.72
C SER A 35 -3.27 -0.45 -13.89
N GLY A 36 -2.82 -1.72 -13.92
CA GLY A 36 -1.93 -2.26 -14.94
C GLY A 36 -0.49 -1.73 -14.88
N LEU A 37 -0.13 -1.03 -13.80
CA LEU A 37 1.19 -0.40 -13.65
C LEU A 37 2.14 -1.29 -12.85
N SER A 38 3.43 -1.22 -13.17
CA SER A 38 4.47 -1.71 -12.26
C SER A 38 4.45 -0.90 -10.96
N GLN A 39 5.14 -1.40 -9.93
CA GLN A 39 5.20 -0.73 -8.64
C GLN A 39 5.78 0.69 -8.73
N ALA A 40 6.89 0.87 -9.44
CA ALA A 40 7.53 2.18 -9.61
C ALA A 40 6.68 3.14 -10.46
N GLU A 41 5.95 2.62 -11.46
CA GLU A 41 5.03 3.44 -12.25
C GLU A 41 3.81 3.86 -11.43
N PHE A 42 3.25 2.97 -10.61
CA PHE A 42 2.13 3.29 -9.73
C PHE A 42 2.52 4.34 -8.67
N ALA A 43 3.67 4.14 -8.03
CA ALA A 43 4.25 5.08 -7.07
C ALA A 43 4.37 6.49 -7.66
N ARG A 44 4.99 6.60 -8.85
CA ARG A 44 5.14 7.88 -9.56
C ARG A 44 3.81 8.48 -9.99
N ALA A 45 2.93 7.68 -10.61
CA ALA A 45 1.66 8.17 -11.14
C ALA A 45 0.70 8.71 -10.07
N PHE A 46 0.86 8.29 -8.82
CA PHE A 46 -0.04 8.66 -7.72
C PHE A 46 0.68 9.36 -6.57
N HIS A 47 1.93 9.79 -6.76
CA HIS A 47 2.70 10.53 -5.75
C HIS A 47 2.80 9.82 -4.40
N ILE A 48 3.10 8.52 -4.46
CA ILE A 48 3.38 7.70 -3.28
C ILE A 48 4.82 7.24 -3.39
N ASP A 49 5.59 7.35 -2.31
CA ASP A 49 6.94 6.83 -2.25
C ASP A 49 6.96 5.32 -2.61
N VAL A 50 7.87 4.93 -3.50
CA VAL A 50 7.99 3.54 -3.96
C VAL A 50 8.36 2.59 -2.83
N ASP A 51 9.18 3.03 -1.88
CA ASP A 51 9.56 2.24 -0.70
C ASP A 51 8.36 2.09 0.24
N ARG A 52 7.51 3.12 0.32
CA ARG A 52 6.24 3.05 1.05
C ARG A 52 5.28 2.06 0.40
N ILE A 53 5.18 2.02 -0.93
CA ILE A 53 4.40 0.96 -1.62
C ILE A 53 4.98 -0.42 -1.32
N THR A 54 6.31 -0.58 -1.30
CA THR A 54 6.96 -1.88 -1.01
C THR A 54 6.57 -2.37 0.38
N ALA A 55 6.77 -1.53 1.40
CA ALA A 55 6.47 -1.87 2.78
C ALA A 55 4.98 -2.20 2.98
N LEU A 56 4.07 -1.47 2.31
CA LEU A 56 2.63 -1.75 2.34
C LEU A 56 2.26 -3.08 1.64
N GLU A 57 2.86 -3.35 0.47
CA GLU A 57 2.60 -4.59 -0.26
C GLU A 57 3.22 -5.81 0.42
N GLN A 58 4.27 -5.64 1.22
CA GLN A 58 4.86 -6.69 2.05
C GLN A 58 4.08 -6.87 3.37
N GLY A 59 3.44 -5.79 3.85
CA GLY A 59 2.67 -5.76 5.10
C GLY A 59 3.52 -5.33 6.31
N GLU A 60 4.69 -4.73 6.08
CA GLU A 60 5.56 -4.19 7.12
C GLU A 60 4.98 -2.94 7.78
N VAL A 61 4.20 -2.18 7.01
CA VAL A 61 3.47 -1.00 7.49
C VAL A 61 2.02 -1.05 7.04
N ARG A 62 1.16 -0.29 7.72
CA ARG A 62 -0.24 -0.13 7.34
C ARG A 62 -0.51 1.24 6.73
N PRO A 63 -1.43 1.33 5.75
CA PRO A 63 -1.89 2.62 5.28
C PRO A 63 -2.70 3.26 6.41
N ASP A 64 -2.41 4.53 6.70
CA ASP A 64 -3.26 5.34 7.55
C ASP A 64 -4.63 5.59 6.89
N ALA A 65 -5.53 6.28 7.60
CA ALA A 65 -6.87 6.56 7.11
C ALA A 65 -6.86 7.38 5.80
N ALA A 66 -5.92 8.33 5.66
CA ALA A 66 -5.84 9.18 4.48
C ALA A 66 -5.36 8.39 3.26
N LEU A 67 -4.31 7.59 3.40
CA LEU A 67 -3.81 6.74 2.34
C LEU A 67 -4.83 5.66 1.96
N THR A 68 -5.55 5.11 2.93
CA THR A 68 -6.63 4.15 2.66
C THR A 68 -7.75 4.79 1.84
N ALA A 69 -8.20 5.99 2.19
CA ALA A 69 -9.18 6.73 1.41
C ALA A 69 -8.65 7.03 0.00
N TYR A 70 -7.41 7.51 -0.10
CA TYR A 70 -6.79 7.83 -1.38
C TYR A 70 -6.69 6.62 -2.30
N LEU A 71 -6.23 5.46 -1.81
CA LEU A 71 -6.19 4.21 -2.58
C LEU A 71 -7.57 3.78 -3.08
N ARG A 72 -8.64 3.98 -2.29
CA ARG A 72 -10.01 3.70 -2.75
C ARG A 72 -10.47 4.64 -3.85
N VAL A 73 -10.08 5.92 -3.80
CA VAL A 73 -10.38 6.87 -4.88
C VAL A 73 -9.61 6.51 -6.16
N ILE A 74 -8.33 6.16 -6.04
CA ILE A 74 -7.52 5.67 -7.16
C ILE A 74 -8.17 4.44 -7.79
N ASP A 75 -8.65 3.51 -6.96
CA ASP A 75 -9.30 2.29 -7.44
C ASP A 75 -10.54 2.55 -8.29
N HIS A 76 -11.32 3.55 -7.88
CA HIS A 76 -12.58 3.89 -8.53
C HIS A 76 -12.39 4.76 -9.77
N ALA A 77 -11.46 5.72 -9.72
CA ALA A 77 -11.30 6.75 -10.75
C ALA A 77 -9.82 7.12 -10.99
N PRO A 78 -8.96 6.18 -11.44
CA PRO A 78 -7.52 6.41 -11.55
C PRO A 78 -7.18 7.53 -12.56
N GLY A 79 -7.97 7.68 -13.61
CA GLY A 79 -7.78 8.75 -14.60
C GLY A 79 -8.05 10.15 -14.05
N VAL A 80 -9.11 10.29 -13.25
CA VAL A 80 -9.48 11.58 -12.62
C VAL A 80 -8.42 12.00 -11.61
N VAL A 81 -7.92 11.03 -10.81
CA VAL A 81 -6.85 11.30 -9.85
C VAL A 81 -5.59 11.79 -10.57
N ARG A 82 -5.15 11.11 -11.63
CA ARG A 82 -3.98 11.55 -12.41
C ARG A 82 -4.16 12.95 -12.98
N GLU A 83 -5.30 13.23 -13.61
CA GLU A 83 -5.59 14.56 -14.16
C GLU A 83 -5.60 15.65 -13.08
N ALA A 84 -6.05 15.33 -11.86
CA ALA A 84 -6.00 16.26 -10.73
C ALA A 84 -4.57 16.52 -10.24
N LEU A 85 -3.73 15.48 -10.17
CA LEU A 85 -2.31 15.58 -9.78
C LEU A 85 -1.52 16.38 -10.81
N ASP A 86 -1.71 16.09 -12.10
CA ASP A 86 -1.09 16.82 -13.20
C ASP A 86 -1.44 18.32 -13.15
N ARG A 87 -2.72 18.64 -12.90
CA ARG A 87 -3.18 20.04 -12.73
C ARG A 87 -2.62 20.72 -11.48
N ALA A 88 -2.33 19.95 -10.44
CA ALA A 88 -1.67 20.45 -9.23
C ALA A 88 -0.15 20.63 -9.41
N GLY A 89 0.41 20.22 -10.56
CA GLY A 89 1.85 20.27 -10.82
C GLY A 89 2.64 19.26 -10.00
N LEU A 90 1.99 18.16 -9.62
CA LEU A 90 2.61 17.03 -8.95
C LEU A 90 3.06 16.04 -10.01
#